data_AF-A0A2U8W5F8-F1
#
_entry.id   AF-A0A2U8W5F8-F1
#
_cell.length_a   1.000
_cell.length_b   1.000
_cell.length_c   1.000
_cell.angle_alpha   90.00
_cell.angle_beta   90.00
_cell.angle_gamma   90.00
#
_symmetry.space_group_name_H-M   'P 1'
#
loop_
_entity.id
_entity.type
_entity.pdbx_description
1 polymer ?
#
loop_
_entity_poly.entity_id
_entity_poly.type
_entity_poly.pdbx_seq_one_letter_code
_entity_poly.pdbx_strand_id
1 'polypeptide(L)'
;MAANSVDTVRGACVAGAGLALLTYWDVARDLADETLVTVTLKDAEPELLAIWAVLPTRQHTPARVRRFLDVMKEELSTRPRT
;
A
#
# COMPACT_ATOMS: atom_id res chain seq x y z
N MET A 1 12.56 -16.15 -4.47
CA MET A 1 13.31 -15.04 -3.85
C MET A 1 12.48 -14.53 -2.69
N ALA A 2 13.08 -14.33 -1.51
CA ALA A 2 12.40 -13.77 -0.35
C ALA A 2 13.08 -12.45 0.03
N ALA A 3 12.31 -11.40 0.29
CA ALA A 3 12.81 -10.10 0.67
C ALA A 3 11.95 -9.50 1.79
N ASN A 4 12.54 -8.61 2.58
CA ASN A 4 11.89 -7.92 3.70
C ASN A 4 11.58 -6.44 3.38
N SER A 5 11.65 -6.05 2.11
CA SER A 5 11.33 -4.71 1.64
C SER A 5 10.50 -4.79 0.37
N VAL A 6 9.52 -3.90 0.27
CA VAL A 6 8.63 -3.75 -0.90
C VAL A 6 9.44 -3.40 -2.15
N ASP A 7 10.41 -2.49 -2.04
CA ASP A 7 11.21 -2.04 -3.18
C ASP A 7 11.97 -3.18 -3.87
N THR A 8 12.52 -4.10 -3.07
CA THR A 8 13.26 -5.26 -3.58
C THR A 8 12.33 -6.24 -4.30
N VAL A 9 11.14 -6.47 -3.76
CA VAL A 9 10.12 -7.34 -4.39
C VAL A 9 9.63 -6.71 -5.69
N ARG A 10 9.30 -5.42 -5.67
CA ARG A 10 8.88 -4.64 -6.84
C ARG A 10 9.93 -4.67 -7.94
N GLY A 11 11.20 -4.41 -7.60
CA GLY A 11 12.31 -4.46 -8.56
C GLY A 11 12.49 -5.85 -9.19
N ALA A 12 12.31 -6.92 -8.42
CA ALA A 12 12.35 -8.28 -8.95
C ALA A 12 11.20 -8.55 -9.94
N CYS A 13 9.99 -8.06 -9.67
CA CYS A 13 8.85 -8.18 -10.59
C CYS A 13 9.07 -7.40 -11.89
N VAL A 14 9.58 -6.16 -11.81
CA VAL A 14 9.92 -5.36 -13.01
C VAL A 14 11.00 -6.06 -13.84
N ALA A 15 11.94 -6.76 -13.21
CA ALA A 15 12.95 -7.57 -13.89
C ALA A 15 12.42 -8.92 -14.44
N GLY A 16 11.12 -9.19 -14.32
CA GLY A 16 10.50 -10.42 -14.83
C GLY A 16 10.71 -11.66 -13.97
N ALA A 17 11.11 -11.51 -12.70
CA ALA A 17 11.39 -12.64 -11.81
C ALA A 17 10.12 -13.34 -11.26
N GLY A 18 8.92 -12.81 -11.53
CA GLY A 18 7.64 -13.43 -11.16
C GLY A 18 6.55 -12.41 -10.77
N LEU A 19 5.53 -12.92 -10.08
CA LEU A 19 4.40 -12.14 -9.57
C LEU A 19 4.60 -11.73 -8.11
N ALA A 20 4.05 -10.59 -7.72
CA ALA A 20 3.99 -10.14 -6.33
C ALA A 20 2.65 -9.50 -6.01
N LEU A 21 2.22 -9.65 -4.75
CA LEU A 21 1.09 -8.91 -4.20
C LEU A 21 1.63 -7.68 -3.47
N LEU A 22 1.39 -6.49 -4.02
CA LEU A 22 1.84 -5.20 -3.48
C LEU A 22 0.65 -4.25 -3.32
N THR A 23 0.82 -3.20 -2.52
CA THR A 23 -0.23 -2.18 -2.41
C THR A 23 -0.21 -1.29 -3.65
N TYR A 24 -1.38 -0.80 -4.06
CA TYR A 24 -1.50 0.04 -5.26
C TYR A 24 -0.55 1.25 -5.25
N TRP A 25 -0.35 1.87 -4.08
CA TRP A 25 0.53 3.03 -3.92
C TRP A 25 1.99 2.74 -4.30
N ASP A 26 2.44 1.49 -4.13
CA ASP A 26 3.81 1.08 -4.41
C ASP A 26 4.08 0.93 -5.91
N VAL A 27 3.04 0.65 -6.70
CA VAL A 27 3.14 0.29 -8.13
C VAL A 27 2.37 1.22 -9.05
N ALA A 28 1.70 2.26 -8.54
CA ALA A 28 0.88 3.16 -9.34
C ALA A 28 1.64 3.79 -10.52
N ARG A 29 2.93 4.07 -10.35
CA ARG A 29 3.78 4.58 -11.44
C ARG A 29 4.10 3.50 -12.48
N ASP A 30 4.43 2.29 -12.05
CA ASP A 30 4.73 1.19 -12.98
C ASP A 30 3.53 0.76 -13.80
N LEU A 31 2.34 0.83 -13.20
CA LEU A 31 1.08 0.60 -13.91
C LEU A 31 0.83 1.71 -14.92
N ALA A 32 1.13 2.98 -14.59
CA ALA A 32 1.00 4.10 -15.51
C ALA A 32 2.03 4.06 -16.65
N ASP A 33 3.25 3.59 -16.35
CA ASP A 33 4.37 3.47 -17.30
C ASP A 33 4.37 2.13 -18.06
N GLU A 34 3.36 1.28 -17.84
CA GLU A 34 3.20 -0.07 -18.41
C GLU A 34 4.39 -1.03 -18.16
N THR A 35 5.24 -0.72 -17.18
CA THR A 35 6.35 -1.60 -16.77
C THR A 35 5.89 -2.74 -15.88
N LEU A 36 4.72 -2.60 -15.24
CA LEU A 36 4.00 -3.67 -14.56
C LEU A 36 2.55 -3.72 -15.06
N VAL A 37 1.93 -4.89 -14.89
CA VAL A 37 0.52 -5.12 -15.20
C VAL A 37 -0.19 -5.78 -14.03
N THR A 38 -1.43 -5.37 -13.78
CA THR A 38 -2.28 -6.01 -12.77
C THR A 38 -2.69 -7.41 -13.23
N VAL A 39 -2.53 -8.40 -12.35
CA VAL A 39 -2.95 -9.78 -12.61
C VAL A 39 -4.13 -10.12 -11.71
N THR A 40 -5.28 -10.40 -12.33
CA THR A 40 -6.48 -10.87 -11.63
C THR A 40 -6.56 -12.39 -11.68
N LEU A 41 -6.69 -13.02 -10.51
CA LEU A 41 -6.88 -14.46 -10.37
C LEU A 41 -8.39 -14.77 -10.33
N LYS A 42 -8.80 -15.92 -10.86
CA LYS A 42 -10.24 -16.29 -10.91
C LYS A 42 -10.75 -16.92 -9.62
N ASP A 43 -9.83 -17.46 -8.85
CA ASP A 43 -10.03 -18.34 -7.70
C ASP A 43 -9.45 -17.74 -6.40
N ALA A 44 -8.88 -16.54 -6.47
CA ALA A 44 -8.25 -15.88 -5.34
C ALA A 44 -8.43 -14.36 -5.41
N GLU A 45 -8.66 -13.77 -4.24
CA GLU A 45 -8.70 -12.33 -4.03
C GLU A 45 -7.68 -11.95 -2.94
N PRO A 46 -7.01 -10.78 -3.06
CA PRO A 46 -6.13 -10.29 -2.02
C PRO A 46 -6.87 -10.07 -0.68
N GLU A 47 -6.19 -10.36 0.43
CA GLU A 47 -6.71 -10.00 1.74
C GLU A 47 -6.76 -8.47 1.91
N LEU A 48 -7.87 -7.98 2.48
CA LEU A 48 -8.03 -6.56 2.77
C LEU A 48 -7.25 -6.21 4.05
N LEU A 49 -6.03 -5.69 3.87
CA LEU A 49 -5.22 -5.19 4.98
C LEU A 49 -5.64 -3.75 5.35
N ALA A 50 -5.90 -3.53 6.63
CA ALA A 50 -6.20 -2.21 7.17
C ALA A 50 -4.90 -1.47 7.58
N ILE A 51 -4.88 -0.16 7.35
CA ILE A 51 -3.81 0.73 7.84
C ILE A 51 -4.20 1.22 9.23
N TRP A 52 -3.29 1.05 10.20
CA TRP A 52 -3.52 1.42 11.59
C TRP A 52 -2.53 2.50 12.04
N ALA A 53 -3.06 3.55 12.68
CA ALA A 53 -2.23 4.48 13.44
C ALA A 53 -2.01 3.92 14.85
N VAL A 54 -0.76 3.56 15.18
CA VAL A 54 -0.38 3.09 16.52
C VAL A 54 0.13 4.28 17.33
N LEU A 55 -0.50 4.55 18.46
CA LEU A 55 -0.14 5.66 19.37
C LEU A 55 0.27 5.10 20.74
N PRO A 56 1.22 5.75 21.44
CA PRO A 56 1.61 5.33 22.79
C PRO A 56 0.43 5.32 23.78
N THR A 57 -0.49 6.29 23.62
CA THR A 57 -1.74 6.35 24.36
C THR A 57 -2.81 7.10 23.57
N ARG A 58 -4.08 6.73 23.79
CA ARG A 58 -5.26 7.48 23.32
C ARG A 58 -5.68 8.58 24.30
N GLN A 59 -5.13 8.58 25.52
CA GLN A 59 -5.39 9.61 26.52
C GLN A 59 -4.45 10.79 26.29
N HIS A 60 -4.95 12.01 26.43
CA HIS A 60 -4.15 13.24 26.31
C HIS A 60 -3.40 13.39 24.96
N THR A 61 -3.93 12.82 23.86
CA THR A 61 -3.31 12.98 22.54
C THR A 61 -3.20 14.47 22.18
N PRO A 62 -1.98 15.00 21.95
CA PRO A 62 -1.80 16.42 21.63
C PRO A 62 -2.64 16.85 20.43
N ALA A 63 -3.14 18.09 20.44
CA ALA A 63 -4.01 18.61 19.38
C ALA A 63 -3.38 18.48 17.98
N ARG A 64 -2.07 18.69 17.86
CA ARG A 64 -1.30 18.46 16.63
C ARG A 64 -1.45 17.04 16.07
N VAL A 65 -1.36 16.03 16.93
CA VAL A 65 -1.44 14.63 16.52
C VAL A 65 -2.86 14.29 16.08
N ARG A 66 -3.88 14.77 16.81
CA ARG A 66 -5.28 14.63 16.39
C ARG A 66 -5.51 15.24 15.01
N ARG A 67 -5.08 16.49 14.82
CA ARG A 67 -5.23 17.17 13.52
C ARG A 67 -4.50 16.43 12.39
N PHE A 68 -3.31 15.89 12.66
CA PHE A 68 -2.59 15.07 11.69
C PHE A 68 -3.36 13.80 11.33
N LEU A 69 -3.91 13.09 12.32
CA LEU A 69 -4.73 11.89 12.07
C LEU A 69 -6.00 12.20 11.27
N ASP A 70 -6.64 13.34 11.51
CA ASP A 70 -7.83 13.74 10.76
C ASP A 70 -7.50 13.94 9.28
N VAL A 71 -6.42 14.68 8.98
CA VAL A 71 -5.94 14.88 7.60
C VAL A 71 -5.52 13.55 6.96
N MET A 72 -4.82 12.68 7.70
CA MET A 72 -4.44 11.36 7.17
C MET A 72 -5.65 10.50 6.80
N LYS A 73 -6.72 10.54 7.60
CA LYS A 73 -7.96 9.80 7.28
C LYS A 73 -8.61 10.33 6.00
N GLU A 74 -8.68 11.65 5.84
CA GLU A 74 -9.20 12.28 4.62
C GLU A 74 -8.40 11.85 3.39
N GLU A 75 -7.06 11.97 3.45
CA GLU A 75 -6.15 11.60 2.36
C GLU A 75 -6.16 10.11 2.00
N LEU A 76 -6.33 9.23 2.99
CA LEU A 76 -6.39 7.78 2.76
C LEU A 76 -7.78 7.32 2.30
N SER A 77 -8.84 8.07 2.58
CA SER A 77 -10.21 7.77 2.14
C SER A 77 -10.49 8.17 0.70
N THR A 78 -9.75 9.15 0.17
CA THR A 78 -10.03 9.84 -1.10
C THR A 78 -9.42 9.17 -2.32
N ARG A 79 -8.48 8.23 -2.15
CA ARG A 79 -7.86 7.56 -3.30
C ARG A 79 -8.58 6.23 -3.61
N PRO A 80 -9.20 6.10 -4.79
CA PRO A 80 -9.95 4.92 -5.16
C PRO A 80 -9.03 3.70 -5.31
N ARG A 81 -9.51 2.57 -4.79
CA ARG A 81 -9.00 1.22 -5.02
C ARG A 81 -9.47 0.82 -6.41
N THR A 82 -8.69 1.07 -7.45
CA THR A 82 -9.02 0.61 -8.82
C THR A 82 -7.80 -0.03 -9.42
#